data_AF-A0A8D8CWV1-F1
#
_entry.id   AF-A0A8D8CWV1-F1
#
_cell.length_a   1.000
_cell.length_b   1.000
_cell.length_c   1.000
_cell.angle_alpha   90.00
_cell.angle_beta   90.00
_cell.angle_gamma   90.00
#
_symmetry.space_group_name_H-M   'P 1'
#
loop_
_entity.id
_entity.type
_entity.pdbx_description
1 polymer ?
#
loop_
_entity_poly.entity_id
_entity_poly.type
_entity_poly.pdbx_seq_one_letter_code
_entity_poly.pdbx_strand_id
1 'polypeptide(L)'
;STSSTVSGFGEVGSGEAGDGVVRNGSSTTEEPPVATTQMVEIDWEYDFRDQYGQRKKEVLVAIKPMYSNGWTMTDIFYDRTLMDRVDITTSCYGYYGYFVDANGTIRSEHCMKLYPTWMGDLRSHLGKFRMRELFIPGSHDSASYKNGFDPLSQENLVTKYWLTQDDNIRGQLLQGVRYLDLRVGYY
;
A
#
# COMPACT_ATOMS: atom_id res chain seq x y z
N SER A 1 39.91 30.55 -6.67
CA SER A 1 39.58 29.39 -7.51
C SER A 1 38.07 29.15 -7.38
N THR A 2 37.26 29.74 -8.26
CA THR A 2 36.62 29.07 -9.43
C THR A 2 35.77 27.88 -9.01
N SER A 3 34.44 28.02 -8.86
CA SER A 3 33.37 28.20 -9.88
C SER A 3 32.92 26.89 -10.52
N SER A 4 31.61 26.59 -10.40
CA SER A 4 30.71 26.00 -11.43
C SER A 4 29.54 25.24 -10.76
N THR A 5 28.28 25.24 -11.17
CA THR A 5 27.39 26.16 -11.91
C THR A 5 25.98 25.59 -11.71
N VAL A 6 24.98 26.46 -11.57
CA VAL A 6 23.55 26.14 -11.67
C VAL A 6 23.12 26.38 -13.12
N SER A 7 22.34 25.46 -13.71
CA SER A 7 21.58 25.66 -14.95
C SER A 7 20.10 25.39 -14.63
N GLY A 8 19.13 26.28 -14.81
CA GLY A 8 19.02 27.37 -15.78
C GLY A 8 17.94 27.00 -16.79
N PHE A 9 16.69 27.31 -16.46
CA PHE A 9 15.53 27.25 -17.35
C PHE A 9 15.76 28.14 -18.58
N GLY A 10 15.46 27.64 -19.78
CA GLY A 10 15.49 28.39 -21.03
C GLY A 10 14.13 28.41 -21.70
N GLU A 11 13.54 29.60 -21.82
CA GLU A 11 12.46 29.93 -22.76
C GLU A 11 13.01 30.09 -24.19
N VAL A 12 12.26 29.60 -25.19
CA VAL A 12 12.20 30.09 -26.58
C VAL A 12 10.80 29.63 -27.06
N GLY A 13 9.87 30.41 -27.63
CA GLY A 13 9.93 31.56 -28.54
C GLY A 13 8.97 31.23 -29.69
N SER A 14 7.95 32.06 -29.91
CA SER A 14 6.85 31.87 -30.88
C SER A 14 7.28 32.04 -32.35
N GLY A 15 6.73 31.21 -33.25
CA GLY A 15 6.90 31.31 -34.71
C GLY A 15 5.80 30.57 -35.47
N GLU A 16 5.32 31.19 -36.56
CA GLU A 16 4.06 30.98 -37.28
C GLU A 16 3.96 29.71 -38.15
N ALA A 17 2.71 29.46 -38.59
CA ALA A 17 2.23 28.37 -39.43
C ALA A 17 2.84 28.31 -40.84
N GLY A 18 3.09 27.07 -41.31
CA GLY A 18 3.41 26.76 -42.69
C GLY A 18 2.87 25.37 -43.05
N ASP A 19 1.90 25.36 -43.96
CA ASP A 19 1.27 24.18 -44.57
C ASP A 19 2.26 23.42 -45.47
N GLY A 20 2.30 22.09 -45.38
CA GLY A 20 3.34 21.31 -46.06
C GLY A 20 3.25 19.78 -45.88
N VAL A 21 2.37 19.17 -46.68
CA VAL A 21 2.49 17.81 -47.28
C VAL A 21 2.66 16.62 -46.31
N VAL A 22 1.57 15.87 -46.15
CA VAL A 22 1.49 14.53 -45.56
C VAL A 22 2.40 13.55 -46.31
N ARG A 23 3.43 13.04 -45.64
CA ARG A 23 4.14 11.82 -46.03
C ARG A 23 3.79 10.72 -45.03
N ASN A 24 3.12 9.67 -45.51
CA ASN A 24 2.84 8.44 -44.77
C ASN A 24 4.16 7.78 -44.33
N GLY A 25 4.51 7.96 -43.05
CA GLY A 25 5.49 7.15 -42.35
C GLY A 25 4.75 6.28 -41.33
N SER A 26 4.64 4.99 -41.61
CA SER A 26 4.17 3.99 -40.64
C SER A 26 5.17 3.93 -39.48
N SER A 27 4.91 4.68 -38.42
CA SER A 27 5.60 4.53 -37.13
C SER A 27 4.73 3.66 -36.24
N THR A 28 4.92 2.35 -36.31
CA THR A 28 4.46 1.42 -35.29
C THR A 28 5.28 1.68 -34.04
N THR A 29 4.70 2.40 -33.07
CA THR A 29 5.18 2.36 -31.69
C THR A 29 4.91 0.94 -31.19
N GLU A 30 5.93 0.09 -31.19
CA GLU A 30 5.87 -1.20 -30.51
C GLU A 30 5.66 -0.92 -29.02
N GLU A 31 4.48 -1.28 -28.50
CA GLU A 31 4.30 -1.40 -27.05
C GLU A 31 5.33 -2.40 -26.52
N PRO A 32 6.00 -2.10 -25.39
CA PRO A 32 6.89 -3.07 -24.79
C PRO A 32 6.11 -4.36 -24.49
N PRO A 33 6.70 -5.54 -24.72
CA PRO A 33 6.00 -6.79 -24.48
C PRO A 33 5.56 -6.84 -23.02
N VAL A 34 4.25 -6.98 -22.81
CA VAL A 34 3.68 -7.33 -21.50
C VAL A 34 4.36 -8.63 -21.08
N ALA A 35 5.25 -8.54 -20.11
CA ALA A 35 5.89 -9.71 -19.53
C ALA A 35 4.80 -10.54 -18.85
N THR A 36 4.38 -11.62 -19.51
CA THR A 36 3.53 -12.63 -18.90
C THR A 36 4.37 -13.35 -17.85
N THR A 37 4.32 -12.84 -16.61
CA THR A 37 4.94 -13.49 -15.47
C THR A 37 4.31 -14.88 -15.35
N GLN A 38 5.08 -15.94 -15.60
CA GLN A 38 4.67 -17.28 -15.18
C GLN A 38 4.63 -17.25 -13.65
N MET A 39 3.45 -17.04 -13.08
CA MET A 39 3.21 -17.35 -11.69
C MET A 39 3.43 -18.85 -11.55
N VAL A 40 4.51 -19.23 -10.88
CA VAL A 40 4.73 -20.64 -10.54
C VAL A 40 3.63 -21.00 -9.55
N GLU A 41 2.77 -21.94 -9.92
CA GLU A 41 1.82 -22.56 -9.00
C GLU A 41 2.64 -23.41 -8.03
N ILE A 42 2.79 -22.89 -6.81
CA ILE A 42 3.67 -23.45 -5.78
C ILE A 42 2.75 -24.13 -4.76
N ASP A 43 2.56 -25.45 -4.89
CA ASP A 43 1.84 -26.27 -3.91
C ASP A 43 2.76 -26.52 -2.70
N TRP A 44 2.90 -25.50 -1.87
CA TRP A 44 3.63 -25.57 -0.62
C TRP A 44 2.68 -25.23 0.51
N GLU A 45 2.73 -26.04 1.55
CA GLU A 45 1.98 -25.87 2.77
C GLU A 45 2.99 -25.58 3.88
N TYR A 46 2.82 -24.47 4.59
CA TYR A 46 3.71 -24.11 5.69
C TYR A 46 3.09 -24.47 7.03
N ASP A 47 3.89 -25.10 7.89
CA ASP A 47 3.51 -25.38 9.28
C ASP A 47 3.73 -24.13 10.14
N PHE A 48 2.66 -23.42 10.48
CA PHE A 48 2.71 -22.34 11.46
C PHE A 48 2.18 -22.82 12.81
N ARG A 49 2.72 -22.29 13.91
CA ARG A 49 2.28 -22.65 15.26
C ARG A 49 1.61 -21.45 15.92
N ASP A 50 0.39 -21.63 16.39
CA ASP A 50 -0.34 -20.65 17.20
C ASP A 50 -0.71 -21.24 18.57
N GLN A 51 -1.47 -20.49 19.38
CA GLN A 51 -1.95 -20.93 20.69
C GLN A 51 -2.86 -22.17 20.64
N TYR A 52 -3.28 -22.61 19.44
CA TYR A 52 -4.10 -23.78 19.18
C TYR A 52 -3.32 -24.95 18.58
N GLY A 53 -2.00 -24.83 18.40
CA GLY A 53 -1.12 -25.92 17.96
C GLY A 53 -0.44 -25.67 16.61
N GLN A 54 0.07 -26.74 16.00
CA GLN A 54 0.59 -26.69 14.63
C GLN A 54 -0.57 -26.71 13.65
N ARG A 55 -0.58 -25.74 12.75
CA ARG A 55 -1.57 -25.61 11.70
C ARG A 55 -0.84 -25.46 10.38
N LYS A 56 -1.42 -26.07 9.37
CA LYS A 56 -0.95 -26.00 8.01
C LYS A 56 -1.68 -24.87 7.28
N LYS A 57 -0.94 -24.05 6.54
CA LYS A 57 -1.48 -22.95 5.73
C LYS A 57 -0.95 -23.01 4.31
N GLU A 58 -1.84 -22.80 3.36
CA GLU A 58 -1.53 -22.66 1.95
C GLU A 58 -0.65 -21.42 1.70
N VAL A 59 0.38 -21.59 0.88
CA VAL A 59 1.20 -20.49 0.39
C VAL A 59 0.47 -19.79 -0.75
N LEU A 60 0.03 -18.55 -0.53
CA LEU A 60 -0.71 -17.78 -1.54
C LEU A 60 0.16 -17.43 -2.76
N VAL A 61 1.43 -17.14 -2.53
CA VAL A 61 2.42 -16.84 -3.57
C VAL A 61 3.82 -17.03 -2.99
N ALA A 62 4.74 -17.51 -3.82
CA ALA A 62 6.16 -17.49 -3.52
C ALA A 62 6.92 -16.81 -4.66
N ILE A 63 7.71 -15.81 -4.28
CA ILE A 63 8.40 -14.93 -5.21
C ILE A 63 9.88 -15.10 -5.00
N LYS A 64 10.59 -15.48 -6.05
CA LYS A 64 12.04 -15.35 -6.10
C LYS A 64 12.37 -13.91 -6.49
N PRO A 65 13.12 -13.13 -5.68
CA PRO A 65 13.50 -11.77 -6.05
C PRO A 65 14.47 -11.83 -7.22
N MET A 66 13.96 -11.68 -8.44
CA MET A 66 14.75 -11.74 -9.68
C MET A 66 15.15 -10.36 -10.20
N TYR A 67 14.46 -9.30 -9.76
CA TYR A 67 14.62 -7.94 -10.26
C TYR A 67 15.05 -6.98 -9.15
N SER A 68 15.83 -5.97 -9.52
CA SER A 68 16.37 -4.97 -8.60
C SER A 68 15.42 -3.80 -8.29
N ASN A 69 14.24 -3.75 -8.94
CA ASN A 69 13.24 -2.70 -8.70
C ASN A 69 12.58 -2.81 -7.31
N GLY A 70 12.77 -3.91 -6.59
CA GLY A 70 12.37 -4.07 -5.19
C GLY A 70 10.88 -4.29 -4.96
N TRP A 71 10.08 -4.53 -6.01
CA TRP A 71 8.66 -4.83 -5.89
C TRP A 71 8.19 -5.86 -6.91
N THR A 72 7.13 -6.60 -6.56
CA THR A 72 6.45 -7.56 -7.44
C THR A 72 4.96 -7.41 -7.18
N MET A 73 4.19 -7.20 -8.25
CA MET A 73 2.73 -7.18 -8.19
C MET A 73 2.20 -8.59 -8.38
N THR A 74 1.20 -8.96 -7.58
CA THR A 74 0.53 -10.25 -7.61
C THR A 74 -0.95 -10.03 -7.93
N ASP A 75 -1.64 -11.10 -8.33
CA ASP A 75 -3.10 -11.09 -8.51
C ASP A 75 -3.85 -11.33 -7.19
N ILE A 76 -3.16 -11.24 -6.05
CA ILE A 76 -3.75 -11.41 -4.72
C ILE A 76 -4.31 -10.06 -4.27
N PHE A 77 -5.64 -9.98 -4.22
CA PHE A 77 -6.33 -8.83 -3.66
C PHE A 77 -6.41 -8.94 -2.14
N TYR A 78 -6.22 -7.81 -1.46
CA TYR A 78 -6.37 -7.72 -0.02
C TYR A 78 -7.84 -7.94 0.38
N ASP A 79 -8.10 -8.98 1.16
CA ASP A 79 -9.43 -9.21 1.76
C ASP A 79 -9.67 -8.21 2.91
N ARG A 80 -10.45 -7.16 2.62
CA ARG A 80 -10.81 -6.12 3.59
C ARG A 80 -11.65 -6.64 4.76
N THR A 81 -12.33 -7.79 4.62
CA THR A 81 -13.12 -8.38 5.71
C THR A 81 -12.26 -8.98 6.82
N LEU A 82 -10.94 -9.12 6.60
CA LEU A 82 -10.00 -9.56 7.62
C LEU A 82 -9.96 -8.59 8.81
N MET A 83 -10.21 -7.30 8.59
CA MET A 83 -10.26 -6.28 9.65
C MET A 83 -11.48 -6.45 10.59
N ASP A 84 -12.53 -7.15 10.16
CA ASP A 84 -13.72 -7.37 10.98
C ASP A 84 -13.47 -8.41 12.09
N ARG A 85 -12.42 -9.21 11.96
CA ARG A 85 -12.10 -10.33 12.87
C ARG A 85 -11.05 -9.99 13.93
N VAL A 86 -10.48 -8.78 13.88
CA VAL A 86 -9.42 -8.34 14.79
C VAL A 86 -9.98 -7.43 15.87
N ASP A 87 -9.26 -7.31 16.98
CA ASP A 87 -9.63 -6.42 18.09
C ASP A 87 -8.41 -5.70 18.68
N ILE A 88 -8.61 -5.02 19.80
CA ILE A 88 -7.55 -4.25 20.48
C ILE A 88 -6.41 -5.10 21.06
N THR A 89 -6.58 -6.43 21.12
CA THR A 89 -5.54 -7.36 21.59
C THR A 89 -4.77 -7.98 20.44
N THR A 90 -5.25 -7.79 19.20
CA THR A 90 -4.62 -8.33 18.00
C THR A 90 -3.41 -7.49 17.60
N SER A 91 -2.25 -8.11 17.44
CA SER A 91 -1.00 -7.45 17.01
C SER A 91 -0.63 -7.74 15.56
N CYS A 92 -0.82 -8.97 15.08
CA CYS A 92 -0.65 -9.40 13.69
C CYS A 92 -1.97 -9.87 13.11
N TYR A 93 -2.25 -9.56 11.84
CA TYR A 93 -3.47 -10.01 11.18
C TYR A 93 -3.30 -10.23 9.68
N GLY A 94 -4.26 -10.94 9.08
CA GLY A 94 -4.34 -11.20 7.65
C GLY A 94 -3.14 -11.96 7.08
N TYR A 95 -2.38 -11.30 6.20
CA TYR A 95 -1.26 -11.86 5.47
C TYR A 95 0.05 -11.87 6.27
N TYR A 96 0.81 -12.95 6.06
CA TYR A 96 2.14 -13.15 6.58
C TYR A 96 3.11 -13.31 5.42
N GLY A 97 4.29 -12.71 5.54
CA GLY A 97 5.39 -12.82 4.59
C GLY A 97 6.59 -13.49 5.25
N TYR A 98 7.15 -14.49 4.59
CA TYR A 98 8.29 -15.25 5.07
C TYR A 98 9.45 -15.10 4.11
N PHE A 99 10.63 -14.75 4.63
CA PHE A 99 11.87 -14.83 3.86
C PHE A 99 12.51 -16.18 4.14
N VAL A 100 12.63 -17.00 3.11
CA VAL A 100 13.10 -18.39 3.21
C VAL A 100 14.39 -18.54 2.42
N ASP A 101 15.35 -19.28 2.96
CA ASP A 101 16.60 -19.57 2.25
C ASP A 101 16.48 -20.75 1.27
N ALA A 102 17.57 -21.04 0.56
CA ALA A 102 17.64 -22.14 -0.41
C ALA A 102 17.42 -23.54 0.20
N ASN A 103 17.58 -23.68 1.51
CA ASN A 103 17.37 -24.93 2.24
C ASN A 103 15.97 -25.03 2.85
N GLY A 104 15.08 -24.07 2.57
CA GLY A 104 13.72 -24.02 3.13
C GLY A 104 13.66 -23.48 4.56
N THR A 105 14.74 -22.89 5.09
CA THR A 105 14.75 -22.33 6.46
C THR A 105 14.21 -20.90 6.47
N ILE A 106 13.23 -20.62 7.34
CA ILE A 106 12.77 -19.24 7.57
C ILE A 106 13.90 -18.41 8.19
N ARG A 107 14.22 -17.31 7.53
CA ARG A 107 15.18 -16.29 7.97
C ARG A 107 14.50 -15.11 8.63
N SER A 108 13.30 -14.73 8.18
CA SER A 108 12.46 -13.75 8.85
C SER A 108 10.98 -13.96 8.58
N GLU A 109 10.15 -13.51 9.52
CA GLU A 109 8.70 -13.51 9.45
C GLU A 109 8.20 -12.07 9.61
N HIS A 110 7.26 -11.69 8.75
CA HIS A 110 6.60 -10.41 8.76
C HIS A 110 5.09 -10.62 8.67
N CYS A 111 4.32 -9.77 9.32
CA CYS A 111 2.87 -9.76 9.29
C CYS A 111 2.39 -8.33 9.08
N MET A 112 1.14 -8.16 8.66
CA MET A 112 0.51 -6.85 8.82
C MET A 112 0.25 -6.60 10.30
N LYS A 113 0.67 -5.43 10.78
CA LYS A 113 0.63 -5.08 12.19
C LYS A 113 -0.49 -4.11 12.49
N LEU A 114 -1.09 -4.30 13.67
CA LEU A 114 -1.99 -3.34 14.28
C LEU A 114 -1.31 -2.69 15.49
N TYR A 115 -1.76 -1.49 15.80
CA TYR A 115 -1.24 -0.67 16.89
C TYR A 115 -2.41 -0.05 17.69
N PRO A 116 -3.32 -0.86 18.24
CA PRO A 116 -4.52 -0.36 18.91
C PRO A 116 -4.22 0.38 20.22
N THR A 117 -3.07 0.14 20.84
CA THR A 117 -2.72 0.68 22.17
C THR A 117 -1.38 1.42 22.19
N TRP A 118 -0.78 1.74 21.04
CA TRP A 118 0.62 2.21 20.96
C TRP A 118 0.96 3.41 21.86
N MET A 119 0.04 4.36 22.03
CA MET A 119 0.27 5.51 22.92
C MET A 119 0.34 5.09 24.39
N GLY A 120 -0.44 4.07 24.79
CA GLY A 120 -0.40 3.47 26.12
C GLY A 120 0.84 2.60 26.31
N ASP A 121 1.17 1.77 25.32
CA ASP A 121 2.35 0.89 25.33
C ASP A 121 3.66 1.70 25.43
N LEU A 122 3.68 2.88 24.79
CA LEU A 122 4.81 3.82 24.82
C LEU A 122 4.67 4.93 25.87
N ARG A 123 3.75 4.80 26.83
CA ARG A 123 3.46 5.87 27.82
C ARG A 123 4.70 6.36 28.57
N SER A 124 5.64 5.47 28.90
CA SER A 124 6.90 5.83 29.58
C SER A 124 7.80 6.74 28.73
N HIS A 125 7.70 6.65 27.41
CA HIS A 125 8.48 7.44 26.46
C HIS A 125 7.75 8.72 26.05
N LEU A 126 6.42 8.66 25.86
CA LEU A 126 5.61 9.74 25.31
C LEU A 126 5.00 10.64 26.37
N GLY A 127 4.73 10.14 27.58
CA GLY A 127 3.87 10.80 28.57
C GLY A 127 4.39 12.13 29.14
N LYS A 128 5.66 12.46 28.91
CA LYS A 128 6.27 13.75 29.30
C LYS A 128 6.08 14.85 28.25
N PHE A 129 5.73 14.50 27.03
CA PHE A 129 5.55 15.44 25.92
C PHE A 129 4.09 15.89 25.82
N ARG A 130 3.87 17.14 25.43
CA ARG A 130 2.55 17.67 25.06
C ARG A 130 2.15 17.10 23.72
N MET A 131 0.85 17.02 23.43
CA MET A 131 0.35 16.49 22.14
C MET A 131 0.99 17.14 20.91
N ARG A 132 1.25 18.46 20.95
CA ARG A 132 1.89 19.20 19.86
C ARG A 132 3.36 18.86 19.61
N GLU A 133 4.00 18.15 20.54
CA GLU A 133 5.40 17.71 20.46
C GLU A 133 5.49 16.26 19.98
N LEU A 134 4.35 15.60 19.79
CA LEU A 134 4.27 14.21 19.34
C LEU A 134 4.00 14.15 17.84
N PHE A 135 4.64 13.18 17.18
CA PHE A 135 4.19 12.72 15.87
C PHE A 135 2.98 11.81 16.07
N ILE A 136 1.80 12.28 15.69
CA ILE A 136 0.54 11.54 15.83
C ILE A 136 -0.02 11.24 14.44
N PRO A 137 -0.12 9.96 14.03
CA PRO A 137 -0.75 9.60 12.77
C PRO A 137 -2.21 10.05 12.73
N GLY A 138 -2.59 10.67 11.61
CA GLY A 138 -3.95 11.12 11.35
C GLY A 138 -4.47 10.66 9.99
N SER A 139 -5.78 10.70 9.80
CA SER A 139 -6.43 10.47 8.51
C SER A 139 -7.22 11.72 8.09
N HIS A 140 -7.16 12.06 6.80
CA HIS A 140 -7.85 13.19 6.20
C HIS A 140 -9.23 12.74 5.67
N ASP A 141 -10.28 13.52 5.95
CA ASP A 141 -11.66 13.13 5.69
C ASP A 141 -11.94 11.70 6.18
N SER A 142 -11.66 11.43 7.46
CA SER A 142 -11.60 10.09 8.06
C SER A 142 -12.86 9.25 7.86
N ALA A 143 -14.01 9.91 7.72
CA ALA A 143 -15.30 9.25 7.47
C ALA A 143 -15.63 9.04 5.98
N SER A 144 -14.74 9.42 5.07
CA SER A 144 -14.92 9.28 3.62
C SER A 144 -14.43 7.91 3.13
N TYR A 145 -15.13 6.88 3.61
CA TYR A 145 -15.00 5.48 3.17
C TYR A 145 -16.37 4.94 2.79
N LYS A 146 -16.38 3.85 2.02
CA LYS A 146 -17.61 3.11 1.70
C LYS A 146 -17.42 1.64 2.03
N ASN A 147 -18.27 1.12 2.91
CA ASN A 147 -18.26 -0.30 3.27
C ASN A 147 -18.53 -1.17 2.04
N GLY A 148 -17.73 -2.21 1.84
CA GLY A 148 -17.86 -3.10 0.68
C GLY A 148 -17.57 -2.42 -0.66
N PHE A 149 -16.76 -1.36 -0.66
CA PHE A 149 -16.33 -0.71 -1.89
C PHE A 149 -15.28 -1.55 -2.62
N ASP A 150 -15.66 -1.98 -3.82
CA ASP A 150 -14.74 -2.61 -4.76
C ASP A 150 -14.36 -1.59 -5.84
N PRO A 151 -13.11 -1.08 -5.87
CA PRO A 151 -12.70 -0.08 -6.84
C PRO A 151 -12.76 -0.60 -8.28
N LEU A 152 -12.67 -1.92 -8.52
CA LEU A 152 -12.72 -2.48 -9.87
C LEU A 152 -14.12 -2.41 -10.50
N SER A 153 -15.17 -2.46 -9.68
CA SER A 153 -16.56 -2.50 -10.15
C SER A 153 -17.41 -1.29 -9.74
N GLN A 154 -17.01 -0.55 -8.71
CA GLN A 154 -17.82 0.53 -8.11
C GLN A 154 -17.19 1.92 -8.23
N GLU A 155 -15.96 2.05 -8.73
CA GLU A 155 -15.34 3.36 -8.96
C GLU A 155 -16.09 4.15 -10.05
N ASN A 156 -16.34 5.42 -9.78
CA ASN A 156 -16.86 6.39 -10.73
C ASN A 156 -16.14 7.74 -10.53
N LEU A 157 -16.43 8.72 -11.39
CA LEU A 157 -15.78 10.04 -11.32
C LEU A 157 -15.91 10.71 -9.95
N VAL A 158 -17.00 10.46 -9.22
CA VAL A 158 -17.25 11.05 -7.93
C VAL A 158 -16.48 10.30 -6.82
N THR A 159 -16.66 8.98 -6.73
CA THR A 159 -16.01 8.17 -5.68
C THR A 159 -14.49 8.21 -5.78
N LYS A 160 -13.94 8.30 -6.99
CA LYS A 160 -12.51 8.46 -7.26
C LYS A 160 -11.88 9.68 -6.59
N TYR A 161 -12.62 10.78 -6.47
CA TYR A 161 -12.10 12.04 -5.90
C TYR A 161 -12.63 12.36 -4.51
N TRP A 162 -13.65 11.64 -4.04
CA TRP A 162 -14.25 11.89 -2.72
C TRP A 162 -13.83 10.88 -1.66
N LEU A 163 -13.69 9.60 -2.00
CA LEU A 163 -13.25 8.59 -1.02
C LEU A 163 -11.76 8.79 -0.75
N THR A 164 -11.40 8.96 0.51
CA THR A 164 -10.01 9.19 0.96
C THR A 164 -9.50 8.04 1.84
N GLN A 165 -10.40 7.20 2.34
CA GLN A 165 -10.08 6.09 3.23
C GLN A 165 -10.68 4.78 2.71
N ASP A 166 -9.90 3.71 2.81
CA ASP A 166 -10.37 2.34 2.53
C ASP A 166 -11.02 1.70 3.78
N ASP A 167 -10.51 2.05 4.97
CA ASP A 167 -10.95 1.49 6.23
C ASP A 167 -11.97 2.38 6.94
N ASN A 168 -12.91 1.75 7.65
CA ASN A 168 -13.80 2.47 8.56
C ASN A 168 -13.04 3.04 9.77
N ILE A 169 -13.70 3.91 10.57
CA ILE A 169 -13.08 4.53 11.75
C ILE A 169 -12.46 3.50 12.70
N ARG A 170 -13.12 2.35 12.91
CA ARG A 170 -12.59 1.29 13.77
C ARG A 170 -11.27 0.73 13.22
N GLY A 171 -11.22 0.41 11.92
CA GLY A 171 -10.01 -0.07 11.26
C GLY A 171 -8.86 0.93 11.36
N GLN A 172 -9.13 2.21 11.10
CA GLN A 172 -8.13 3.29 11.24
C GLN A 172 -7.57 3.37 12.66
N LEU A 173 -8.42 3.29 13.69
CA LEU A 173 -7.98 3.30 15.10
C LEU A 173 -7.15 2.07 15.46
N LEU A 174 -7.52 0.88 14.98
CA LEU A 174 -6.76 -0.36 15.20
C LEU A 174 -5.38 -0.29 14.53
N GLN A 175 -5.27 0.33 13.37
CA GLN A 175 -3.98 0.55 12.68
C GLN A 175 -3.10 1.62 13.33
N GLY A 176 -3.67 2.44 14.22
CA GLY A 176 -2.92 3.40 15.04
C GLY A 176 -3.23 4.87 14.80
N VAL A 177 -4.19 5.20 13.93
CA VAL A 177 -4.66 6.59 13.72
C VAL A 177 -5.20 7.17 15.02
N ARG A 178 -4.79 8.38 15.39
CA ARG A 178 -5.26 9.07 16.62
C ARG A 178 -5.69 10.52 16.39
N TYR A 179 -5.56 11.01 15.16
CA TYR A 179 -6.12 12.29 14.71
C TYR A 179 -7.12 12.04 13.57
N LEU A 180 -8.39 12.37 13.79
CA LEU A 180 -9.46 12.14 12.80
C LEU A 180 -9.97 13.49 12.29
N ASP A 181 -9.91 13.71 10.97
CA ASP A 181 -10.57 14.84 10.31
C ASP A 181 -12.01 14.46 9.98
N LEU A 182 -12.97 15.03 10.70
CA LEU A 182 -14.40 14.76 10.50
C LEU A 182 -15.07 16.00 9.89
N ARG A 183 -15.63 15.82 8.69
CA ARG A 183 -16.41 16.85 8.01
C ARG A 183 -17.88 16.45 8.00
N VAL A 184 -18.69 17.18 8.75
CA VAL A 184 -20.11 16.88 8.96
C VAL A 184 -20.95 17.93 8.24
N GLY A 185 -21.84 17.48 7.36
CA GLY A 185 -22.87 18.32 6.77
C GLY A 185 -24.18 18.17 7.52
N TYR A 186 -24.90 19.27 7.71
CA TYR A 186 -26.31 19.26 8.10
C TYR A 186 -27.15 19.58 6.86
N TYR A 187 -28.09 18.71 6.51
CA TYR A 187 -28.91 18.79 5.30
C TYR A 187 -30.40 18.74 5.66
#